data_AF-A0A150KIZ2-F1
#
_entry.id   AF-A0A150KIZ2-F1
#
_cell.length_a   1.000
_cell.length_b   1.000
_cell.length_c   1.000
_cell.angle_alpha   90.00
_cell.angle_beta   90.00
_cell.angle_gamma   90.00
#
_symmetry.space_group_name_H-M   'P 1'
#
loop_
_entity.id
_entity.type
_entity.pdbx_description
1 polymer ?
#
loop_
_entity_poly.entity_id
_entity_poly.type
_entity_poly.pdbx_seq_one_letter_code
_entity_poly.pdbx_strand_id
1 'polypeptide(L)'
;MQTGESETILSADFVMTYGRDIVVVKEEAPGHFLDDPEKLLTKEVEEELEQPGEEGMEALRAKQVELLKAKKAVKDIYAGNGEQVIAAGTVLSEEDIKRAQEAGPGVFVELSMHVDE
;
A
#
# COMPACT_ATOMS: atom_id res chain seq x y z
N MET A 1 -2.20 -42.36 6.62
CA MET A 1 -2.11 -41.04 5.98
C MET A 1 -2.02 -40.04 7.11
N GLN A 2 -0.92 -39.31 7.20
CA GLN A 2 -0.65 -38.40 8.30
C GLN A 2 -1.46 -37.11 8.03
N THR A 3 -2.61 -36.95 8.69
CA THR A 3 -3.32 -35.66 8.73
C THR A 3 -2.46 -34.73 9.57
N GLY A 4 -1.61 -33.95 8.91
CA GLY A 4 -0.82 -32.92 9.58
C GLY A 4 -1.75 -31.80 10.01
N GLU A 5 -1.92 -31.63 11.31
CA GLU A 5 -2.56 -30.43 11.86
C GLU A 5 -1.63 -29.24 11.55
N SER A 6 -2.12 -28.26 10.78
CA SER A 6 -1.42 -27.02 10.49
C SER A 6 -2.15 -25.87 11.17
N GLU A 7 -1.49 -25.20 12.10
CA GLU A 7 -1.98 -23.96 12.69
C GLU A 7 -1.63 -22.78 11.79
N THR A 8 -2.54 -21.83 11.66
CA THR A 8 -2.34 -20.60 10.88
C THR A 8 -3.03 -19.43 11.58
N ILE A 9 -2.61 -18.22 11.25
CA ILE A 9 -3.06 -16.98 11.87
C ILE A 9 -3.84 -16.19 10.83
N LEU A 10 -4.99 -15.65 11.21
CA LEU A 10 -5.87 -14.89 10.33
C LEU A 10 -6.31 -13.59 11.03
N SER A 11 -6.31 -12.47 10.28
CA SER A 11 -6.82 -11.19 10.79
C SER A 11 -8.32 -11.28 11.09
N ALA A 12 -8.77 -10.57 12.13
CA ALA A 12 -10.18 -10.43 12.47
C ALA A 12 -11.02 -9.83 11.32
N ASP A 13 -10.40 -9.08 10.40
CA ASP A 13 -11.08 -8.50 9.22
C ASP A 13 -11.70 -9.55 8.28
N PHE A 14 -11.20 -10.79 8.33
CA PHE A 14 -11.70 -11.92 7.53
C PHE A 14 -12.69 -12.80 8.31
N VAL A 15 -13.05 -12.42 9.54
CA VAL A 15 -13.86 -13.22 10.45
C VAL A 15 -15.08 -12.43 10.91
N MET A 16 -16.26 -13.01 10.73
CA MET A 16 -17.52 -12.47 11.24
C MET A 16 -18.13 -13.43 12.24
N THR A 17 -18.65 -12.91 13.35
CA THR A 17 -19.36 -13.73 14.34
C THR A 17 -20.87 -13.54 14.20
N TYR A 18 -21.62 -14.63 14.33
CA TYR A 18 -23.08 -14.60 14.36
C TYR A 18 -23.59 -15.20 15.66
N GLY A 19 -24.02 -14.32 16.57
CA GLY A 19 -24.37 -14.71 17.93
C GLY A 19 -23.15 -15.19 18.72
N ARG A 20 -23.38 -16.04 19.72
CA ARG A 20 -22.30 -16.53 20.60
C ARG A 20 -21.54 -17.71 19.99
N ASP A 21 -22.21 -18.50 19.14
CA ASP A 21 -21.77 -19.87 18.85
C ASP A 21 -21.31 -20.06 17.40
N ILE A 22 -21.41 -19.05 16.52
CA ILE A 22 -21.07 -19.18 15.10
C ILE A 22 -19.97 -18.19 14.73
N VAL A 23 -18.92 -18.71 14.10
CA VAL A 23 -17.84 -17.96 13.47
C VAL A 23 -17.86 -18.27 11.98
N VAL A 24 -17.94 -17.23 11.15
CA VAL A 24 -17.96 -17.30 9.69
C VAL A 24 -16.66 -16.69 9.18
N VAL A 25 -15.95 -17.42 8.33
CA VAL A 25 -14.71 -16.97 7.71
C VAL A 25 -15.01 -16.63 6.25
N LYS A 26 -14.51 -15.48 5.78
CA LYS A 26 -14.67 -15.08 4.37
C LYS A 26 -13.98 -16.10 3.45
N GLU A 27 -14.57 -16.35 2.28
CA GLU A 27 -14.09 -17.36 1.32
C GLU A 27 -12.65 -17.11 0.84
N GLU A 28 -12.25 -15.84 0.72
CA GLU A 28 -10.92 -15.39 0.32
C GLU A 28 -9.82 -15.56 1.39
N ALA A 29 -10.19 -15.91 2.63
CA ALA A 29 -9.24 -16.02 3.76
C ALA A 29 -8.02 -16.93 3.53
N PRO A 30 -8.09 -18.05 2.78
CA PRO A 30 -6.92 -18.91 2.56
C PRO A 30 -5.74 -18.21 1.89
N GLY A 31 -5.96 -17.14 1.13
CA GLY A 31 -4.89 -16.33 0.53
C GLY A 31 -4.21 -15.37 1.51
N HIS A 32 -4.75 -15.19 2.72
CA HIS A 32 -4.33 -14.18 3.71
C HIS A 32 -3.89 -14.81 5.04
N PHE A 33 -3.60 -16.10 5.02
CA PHE A 33 -3.04 -16.82 6.16
C PHE A 33 -1.62 -16.33 6.48
N LEU A 34 -1.36 -16.14 7.76
CA LEU A 34 -0.09 -15.71 8.30
C LEU A 34 0.52 -16.85 9.13
N ASP A 35 1.84 -16.96 9.09
CA ASP A 35 2.58 -17.94 9.88
C ASP A 35 3.10 -17.36 11.21
N ASP A 36 3.00 -16.05 11.40
CA ASP A 36 3.55 -15.34 12.55
C ASP A 36 2.60 -14.21 13.03
N PRO A 37 2.30 -14.11 14.33
CA PRO A 37 1.38 -13.10 14.86
C PRO A 37 1.95 -11.68 14.78
N GLU A 38 3.27 -11.48 14.74
CA GLU A 38 3.89 -10.16 14.62
C GLU A 38 3.55 -9.49 13.28
N LYS A 39 3.26 -10.29 12.24
CA LYS A 39 2.82 -9.81 10.92
C LYS A 39 1.43 -9.15 10.95
N LEU A 40 0.64 -9.35 12.02
CA LEU A 40 -0.62 -8.62 12.23
C LEU A 40 -0.37 -7.15 12.63
N LEU A 41 0.78 -6.87 13.25
CA LEU A 41 1.12 -5.54 13.77
C LEU A 41 1.79 -4.65 12.71
N THR A 42 2.27 -5.23 11.60
CA THR A 42 2.90 -4.50 10.49
C THR A 42 1.89 -3.91 9.50
N LYS A 43 0.58 -4.07 9.76
CA LYS A 43 -0.53 -3.69 8.87
C LYS A 43 -0.92 -2.21 8.98
N GLU A 44 0.05 -1.29 8.83
CA GLU A 44 -0.23 0.15 8.66
C GLU A 44 0.20 0.70 7.29
N VAL A 45 0.55 -0.12 6.29
CA VAL A 45 0.87 0.39 4.93
C VAL A 45 0.29 -0.44 3.77
N GLU A 46 -0.66 -1.33 4.03
CA GLU A 46 -1.48 -1.92 2.97
C GLU A 46 -2.94 -1.54 3.22
N GLU A 47 -3.24 -0.26 3.03
CA GLU A 47 -4.61 0.15 2.73
C GLU A 47 -5.09 -0.61 1.49
N GLU A 48 -6.30 -1.15 1.60
CA GLU A 48 -7.12 -1.68 0.52
C GLU A 48 -6.96 -0.84 -0.76
N LEU A 49 -6.17 -1.33 -1.70
CA LEU A 49 -6.38 -1.04 -3.10
C LEU A 49 -7.62 -1.83 -3.52
N GLU A 50 -8.81 -1.36 -3.12
CA GLU A 50 -10.00 -1.53 -3.95
C GLU A 50 -9.59 -1.02 -5.33
N GLN A 51 -9.29 -1.92 -6.26
CA GLN A 51 -8.88 -1.54 -7.62
C GLN A 51 -10.04 -0.76 -8.24
N PRO A 52 -9.97 0.58 -8.38
CA PRO A 52 -10.87 1.25 -9.29
C PRO A 52 -10.43 0.71 -10.66
N GLY A 53 -11.36 0.27 -11.51
CA GLY A 53 -11.01 -0.20 -12.86
C GLY A 53 -10.02 0.77 -13.51
N GLU A 54 -9.01 0.24 -14.24
CA GLU A 54 -7.80 0.96 -14.67
C GLU A 54 -8.05 2.40 -15.14
N GLU A 55 -9.14 2.64 -15.87
CA GLU A 55 -9.55 3.96 -16.38
C GLU A 55 -9.83 5.01 -15.28
N GLY A 56 -10.45 4.62 -14.16
CA GLY A 56 -10.74 5.51 -13.04
C GLY A 56 -9.50 5.85 -12.20
N MET A 57 -8.60 4.87 -12.05
CA MET A 57 -7.34 5.05 -11.33
C MET A 57 -6.37 5.95 -12.10
N GLU A 58 -6.33 5.84 -13.43
CA GLU A 58 -5.53 6.71 -14.29
C GLU A 58 -5.99 8.17 -14.21
N ALA A 59 -7.30 8.43 -14.21
CA ALA A 59 -7.83 9.79 -14.11
C ALA A 59 -7.50 10.46 -12.75
N LEU A 60 -7.53 9.70 -11.66
CA LEU A 60 -7.14 10.17 -10.32
C LEU A 60 -5.63 10.40 -10.23
N ARG A 61 -4.82 9.48 -10.78
CA ARG A 61 -3.36 9.67 -10.85
C ARG A 61 -2.99 10.90 -11.66
N ALA A 62 -3.61 11.12 -12.83
CA ALA A 62 -3.32 12.28 -13.67
C ALA A 62 -3.54 13.60 -12.91
N LYS A 63 -4.63 13.69 -12.14
CA LYS A 63 -4.89 14.86 -11.28
C LYS A 63 -3.85 15.00 -10.16
N GLN A 64 -3.44 13.90 -9.53
CA GLN A 64 -2.38 13.95 -8.51
C GLN A 64 -1.04 14.40 -9.09
N VAL A 65 -0.70 14.02 -10.32
CA VAL A 65 0.52 14.51 -11.00
C VAL A 65 0.45 16.03 -11.18
N GLU A 66 -0.68 16.57 -11.64
CA GLU A 66 -0.85 18.02 -11.78
C GLU A 66 -0.74 18.78 -10.46
N LEU A 67 -1.23 18.18 -9.37
CA LEU A 67 -1.14 18.77 -8.03
C LEU A 67 0.25 18.68 -7.40
N LEU A 68 1.11 17.77 -7.85
CA LEU A 68 2.47 17.61 -7.35
C LEU A 68 3.49 18.39 -8.17
N LYS A 69 3.17 18.71 -9.43
CA LYS A 69 4.00 19.60 -10.26
C LYS A 69 4.30 20.91 -9.54
N ALA A 70 5.53 21.38 -9.68
CA ALA A 70 6.03 22.61 -9.11
C ALA A 70 6.09 22.67 -7.57
N LYS A 71 5.66 21.61 -6.86
CA LYS A 71 5.89 21.49 -5.42
C LYS A 71 7.31 21.08 -5.13
N LYS A 72 7.78 21.36 -3.92
CA LYS A 72 9.14 21.05 -3.48
C LYS A 72 9.15 19.85 -2.54
N ALA A 73 9.98 18.85 -2.81
CA ALA A 73 10.15 17.72 -1.89
C ALA A 73 10.78 18.20 -0.57
N VAL A 74 10.19 17.88 0.58
CA VAL A 74 10.73 18.30 1.89
C VAL A 74 11.76 17.32 2.45
N LYS A 75 11.79 16.09 1.93
CA LYS A 75 12.74 15.05 2.31
C LYS A 75 13.22 14.25 1.10
N ASP A 76 14.28 13.47 1.29
CA ASP A 76 14.74 12.50 0.31
C ASP A 76 13.74 11.35 0.21
N ILE A 77 13.42 10.95 -1.02
CA ILE A 77 12.50 9.85 -1.33
C ILE A 77 13.30 8.71 -1.93
N TYR A 78 13.09 7.51 -1.39
CA TYR A 78 13.81 6.30 -1.78
C TYR A 78 12.85 5.27 -2.36
N ALA A 79 13.33 4.52 -3.34
CA ALA A 79 12.65 3.35 -3.86
C ALA A 79 12.78 2.17 -2.89
N GLY A 80 11.96 1.12 -3.07
CA GLY A 80 12.00 -0.08 -2.23
C GLY A 80 13.32 -0.85 -2.26
N ASN A 81 14.20 -0.56 -3.24
CA ASN A 81 15.56 -1.09 -3.35
C ASN A 81 16.62 -0.23 -2.62
N GLY A 82 16.22 0.88 -1.98
CA GLY A 82 17.11 1.84 -1.32
C GLY A 82 17.73 2.89 -2.25
N GLU A 83 17.36 2.93 -3.53
CA GLU A 83 17.81 3.95 -4.48
C GLU A 83 17.09 5.27 -4.26
N GLN A 84 17.82 6.38 -4.23
CA GLN A 84 17.22 7.70 -4.09
C GLN A 84 16.56 8.13 -5.41
N VAL A 85 15.25 8.32 -5.39
CA VAL A 85 14.45 8.72 -6.56
C VAL A 85 14.37 10.25 -6.67
N ILE A 86 14.15 10.92 -5.54
CA ILE A 86 14.01 12.38 -5.46
C ILE A 86 14.80 12.89 -4.27
N ALA A 87 15.56 13.97 -4.47
CA ALA A 87 16.32 14.62 -3.41
C ALA A 87 15.49 15.68 -2.68
N ALA A 88 15.73 15.82 -1.38
CA ALA A 88 15.16 16.90 -0.57
C ALA A 88 15.48 18.27 -1.20
N GLY A 89 14.45 19.10 -1.29
CA GLY A 89 14.52 20.43 -1.88
C GLY A 89 14.40 20.48 -3.41
N THR A 90 14.19 19.34 -4.07
CA THR A 90 13.94 19.29 -5.52
C THR A 90 12.53 19.81 -5.83
N VAL A 91 12.41 20.68 -6.84
CA VAL A 91 11.12 21.10 -7.38
C VAL A 91 10.66 20.02 -8.37
N LEU A 92 9.48 19.46 -8.13
CA LEU A 92 8.97 18.31 -8.86
C LEU A 92 8.55 18.66 -10.29
N SER A 93 9.18 17.99 -11.24
CA SER A 93 8.77 17.92 -12.64
C SER A 93 7.87 16.70 -12.89
N GLU A 94 7.25 16.64 -14.07
CA GLU A 94 6.53 15.44 -14.51
C GLU A 94 7.40 14.19 -14.53
N GLU A 95 8.66 14.35 -14.91
CA GLU A 95 9.61 13.26 -15.01
C GLU A 95 9.95 12.71 -13.62
N ASP A 96 10.09 13.59 -12.62
CA ASP A 96 10.32 13.18 -11.22
C ASP A 96 9.14 12.39 -10.66
N ILE A 97 7.93 12.86 -10.95
CA ILE A 97 6.70 12.23 -10.49
C ILE A 97 6.51 10.86 -11.15
N LYS A 98 6.77 10.75 -12.45
CA LYS A 98 6.74 9.46 -13.16
C LYS A 98 7.75 8.48 -12.60
N ARG A 99 8.98 8.92 -12.33
CA ARG A 99 10.01 8.07 -11.70
C ARG A 99 9.56 7.54 -10.33
N ALA A 100 8.91 8.37 -9.52
CA ALA A 100 8.34 7.93 -8.24
C ALA A 100 7.19 6.92 -8.42
N GLN A 101 6.36 7.08 -9.44
CA GLN A 101 5.29 6.12 -9.77
C GLN A 101 5.84 4.78 -10.27
N GLU A 102 6.86 4.80 -11.12
CA GLU A 102 7.54 3.60 -11.64
C GLU A 102 8.32 2.87 -10.55
N ALA A 103 8.91 3.61 -9.59
CA ALA A 103 9.58 3.03 -8.42
C ALA A 103 8.61 2.29 -7.47
N GLY A 104 7.32 2.61 -7.54
CA GLY A 104 6.24 1.87 -6.90
C GLY A 104 5.21 2.76 -6.21
N PRO A 105 3.99 2.23 -5.97
CA PRO A 105 2.89 3.00 -5.40
C PRO A 105 3.22 3.57 -4.01
N GLY A 106 3.93 2.83 -3.15
CA GLY A 106 4.34 3.33 -1.83
C GLY A 106 5.28 4.54 -1.89
N VAL A 107 6.20 4.55 -2.85
CA VAL A 107 7.14 5.66 -3.08
C VAL A 107 6.41 6.93 -3.52
N PHE A 108 5.41 6.76 -4.39
CA PHE A 108 4.57 7.86 -4.86
C PHE A 108 3.69 8.44 -3.74
N VAL A 109 3.11 7.60 -2.89
CA VAL A 109 2.36 8.05 -1.70
C VAL A 109 3.28 8.82 -0.76
N GLU A 110 4.47 8.29 -0.47
CA GLU A 110 5.45 8.96 0.39
C GLU A 110 5.84 10.33 -0.16
N LEU A 111 6.10 10.45 -1.46
CA LEU A 111 6.34 11.73 -2.12
C LEU A 111 5.17 12.70 -1.90
N SER A 112 3.93 12.23 -2.08
CA SER A 112 2.74 13.08 -1.97
C SER A 112 2.49 13.62 -0.57
N MET A 113 2.92 12.88 0.46
CA MET A 113 2.83 13.29 1.85
C MET A 113 3.94 14.26 2.27
N HIS A 114 5.04 14.36 1.49
CA HIS A 114 6.24 15.11 1.85
C HIS A 114 6.62 16.12 0.77
N VAL A 115 5.66 16.99 0.44
CA VAL A 115 5.85 18.13 -0.47
C VAL A 115 5.38 19.43 0.17
N ASP A 116 6.06 20.52 -0.16
CA ASP A 116 5.78 21.89 0.31
C ASP A 116 5.58 22.85 -0.88
N GLU A 117 4.96 24.01 -0.62
CA GLU A 117 4.63 25.05 -1.63
C GLU A 117 5.86 25.86 -2.09
#